data_AF-A0A6M1ZWY0-F1
#
_entry.id   AF-A0A6M1ZWY0-F1
#
_cell.length_a   1.000
_cell.length_b   1.000
_cell.length_c   1.000
_cell.angle_alpha   90.00
_cell.angle_beta   90.00
_cell.angle_gamma   90.00
#
_symmetry.space_group_name_H-M   'P 1'
#
loop_
_entity.id
_entity.type
_entity.pdbx_description
1 polymer ?
#
loop_
_entity_poly.entity_id
_entity_poly.type
_entity_poly.pdbx_seq_one_letter_code
_entity_poly.pdbx_strand_id
1 'polypeptide(L)'
;MNIKNKILVYVVTLKILILLIFLGYIRTDGFSLRLIQKPLVFSNKKTENIDEISSILDQNFKYLARGRQSFVFVSDDDKYVIKFLNSRRYDVELLKNNVFNSKYIKKHYERRKKRFLEDCRALDLAFDNFRDEAALVYVHPYRTNCFNKTLNFFDKLNRKNSVDLDEVVFILQKKANFIFYEALDKAEDSLKDHLIKDYLNVIEKRAKALVIDSDLDRRHSNYAVLNNKVITIDVGRTYLDEKLKEPYFFKKEIIRSTKSLRRYLMKRYPEKLVVLLNESEKIIKDFENTYLDKKYFSNHFDASIATSSSE
;
A
#
# COMPACT_ATOMS: atom_id res chain seq x y z
N MET A 1 -16.28 -53.59 -15.46
CA MET A 1 -15.35 -52.46 -15.76
C MET A 1 -14.00 -52.74 -15.09
N ASN A 2 -12.91 -52.83 -15.87
CA ASN A 2 -11.56 -53.13 -15.38
C ASN A 2 -11.10 -52.07 -14.35
N ILE A 3 -10.35 -52.47 -13.31
CA ILE A 3 -9.75 -51.58 -12.30
C ILE A 3 -9.02 -50.39 -12.96
N LYS A 4 -8.32 -50.64 -14.07
CA LYS A 4 -7.66 -49.58 -14.86
C LYS A 4 -8.63 -48.51 -15.35
N ASN A 5 -9.82 -48.91 -15.82
CA ASN A 5 -10.85 -47.97 -16.29
C ASN A 5 -11.44 -47.16 -15.12
N LYS A 6 -11.60 -47.77 -13.94
CA LYS A 6 -12.06 -47.04 -12.73
C LYS A 6 -11.04 -45.99 -12.31
N ILE A 7 -9.77 -46.35 -12.25
CA ILE A 7 -8.67 -45.41 -11.91
C ILE A 7 -8.63 -44.26 -12.93
N LEU A 8 -8.72 -44.57 -14.24
CA LEU A 8 -8.74 -43.54 -15.28
C LEU A 8 -9.89 -42.56 -15.10
N VAL A 9 -11.11 -43.05 -14.85
CA VAL A 9 -12.28 -42.21 -14.58
C VAL A 9 -12.04 -41.30 -13.37
N TYR A 10 -11.52 -41.82 -12.26
CA TYR A 10 -11.22 -40.99 -11.09
C TYR A 10 -10.18 -39.90 -11.36
N VAL A 11 -9.10 -40.22 -12.07
CA VAL A 11 -8.06 -39.24 -12.42
C VAL A 11 -8.62 -38.15 -13.34
N VAL A 12 -9.44 -38.52 -14.34
CA VAL A 12 -10.08 -37.56 -15.25
C VAL A 12 -11.04 -36.66 -14.47
N THR A 13 -11.91 -37.23 -13.64
CA THR A 13 -12.85 -36.47 -12.81
C THR A 13 -12.12 -35.51 -11.87
N LEU A 14 -11.02 -35.94 -11.23
CA LEU A 14 -10.22 -35.07 -10.36
C LEU A 14 -9.58 -33.91 -11.14
N LYS A 15 -9.04 -34.17 -12.34
CA LYS A 15 -8.49 -33.12 -13.22
C LYS A 15 -9.56 -32.11 -13.65
N ILE A 16 -10.74 -32.57 -14.02
CA ILE A 16 -11.88 -31.69 -14.35
C ILE A 16 -12.26 -30.83 -13.15
N LEU A 17 -12.35 -31.42 -11.95
CA LEU A 17 -12.67 -30.68 -10.72
C LEU A 17 -11.63 -29.59 -10.42
N ILE A 18 -10.33 -29.91 -10.52
CA ILE A 18 -9.24 -28.94 -10.32
C ILE A 18 -9.34 -27.80 -11.36
N LEU A 19 -9.62 -28.15 -12.63
CA LEU A 19 -9.80 -27.15 -13.69
C LEU A 19 -10.99 -26.24 -13.39
N LEU A 20 -12.14 -26.78 -12.95
CA LEU A 20 -13.31 -25.97 -12.60
C LEU A 20 -13.04 -25.03 -11.43
N ILE A 21 -12.32 -25.49 -10.39
CA ILE A 21 -11.89 -24.64 -9.26
C ILE A 21 -10.96 -23.51 -9.76
N PHE A 22 -10.00 -23.85 -10.62
CA PHE A 22 -9.06 -22.89 -11.19
C PHE A 22 -9.77 -21.85 -12.06
N LEU A 23 -10.71 -22.27 -12.91
CA LEU A 23 -11.55 -21.38 -13.72
C LEU A 23 -12.40 -20.45 -12.83
N GLY A 24 -13.01 -20.98 -11.77
CA GLY A 24 -13.74 -20.19 -10.79
C GLY A 24 -12.85 -19.14 -10.11
N TYR A 25 -11.61 -19.51 -9.76
CA TYR A 25 -10.63 -18.60 -9.19
C TYR A 25 -10.23 -17.48 -10.17
N ILE A 26 -9.94 -17.79 -11.43
CA ILE A 26 -9.62 -16.78 -12.46
C ILE A 26 -10.78 -15.83 -12.70
N ARG A 27 -12.00 -16.38 -12.81
CA ARG A 27 -13.21 -15.59 -13.10
C ARG A 27 -13.58 -14.61 -11.98
N THR A 28 -13.17 -14.89 -10.75
CA THR A 28 -13.47 -14.05 -9.57
C THR A 28 -12.24 -13.33 -9.02
N ASP A 29 -11.06 -13.56 -9.60
CA ASP A 29 -9.77 -13.29 -8.95
C ASP A 29 -9.71 -13.82 -7.51
N GLY A 30 -10.41 -14.92 -7.22
CA GLY A 30 -10.54 -15.49 -5.88
C GLY A 30 -11.20 -14.57 -4.84
N PHE A 31 -11.95 -13.56 -5.27
CA PHE A 31 -12.75 -12.73 -4.39
C PHE A 31 -13.84 -13.55 -3.69
N SER A 32 -14.10 -13.22 -2.42
CA SER A 32 -15.22 -13.72 -1.63
C SER A 32 -15.46 -12.72 -0.49
N LEU A 33 -16.72 -12.50 -0.13
CA LEU A 33 -17.10 -11.56 0.94
C LEU A 33 -16.43 -11.90 2.28
N ARG A 34 -16.30 -13.19 2.61
CA ARG A 34 -15.59 -13.66 3.80
C ARG A 34 -14.12 -13.21 3.85
N LEU A 35 -13.50 -12.95 2.70
CA LEU A 35 -12.10 -12.49 2.65
C LEU A 35 -11.95 -11.03 3.03
N ILE A 36 -13.02 -10.23 3.07
CA ILE A 36 -12.97 -8.84 3.54
C ILE A 36 -13.58 -8.66 4.93
N GLN A 37 -14.41 -9.59 5.41
CA GLN A 37 -15.17 -9.51 6.68
C GLN A 37 -14.55 -10.26 7.88
N LYS A 38 -13.24 -10.52 7.92
CA LYS A 38 -12.67 -11.27 9.05
C LYS A 38 -12.64 -10.46 10.35
N PRO A 39 -12.73 -11.11 11.53
CA PRO A 39 -12.73 -10.42 12.81
C PRO A 39 -11.42 -9.65 13.01
N LEU A 40 -11.56 -8.34 13.14
CA LEU A 40 -10.48 -7.38 13.31
C LEU A 40 -10.32 -7.03 14.79
N VAL A 41 -9.23 -6.34 15.10
CA VAL A 41 -9.08 -5.68 16.40
C VAL A 41 -10.02 -4.48 16.41
N PHE A 42 -10.85 -4.38 17.44
CA PHE A 42 -11.70 -3.22 17.70
C PHE A 42 -10.84 -2.05 18.17
N SER A 43 -11.15 -0.84 17.70
CA SER A 43 -10.48 0.38 18.12
C SER A 43 -11.51 1.42 18.53
N ASN A 44 -11.25 2.10 19.66
CA ASN A 44 -12.03 3.26 20.09
C ASN A 44 -11.56 4.57 19.42
N LYS A 45 -10.66 4.52 18.43
CA LYS A 45 -10.17 5.71 17.73
C LYS A 45 -11.36 6.37 17.04
N LYS A 46 -11.70 7.60 17.47
CA LYS A 46 -12.71 8.42 16.80
C LYS A 46 -12.26 8.63 15.36
N THR A 47 -13.16 8.35 14.44
CA THR A 47 -13.00 8.59 13.02
C THR A 47 -13.27 10.06 12.73
N GLU A 48 -12.28 10.75 12.19
CA GLU A 48 -12.42 12.14 11.77
C GLU A 48 -13.13 12.20 10.40
N ASN A 49 -13.98 13.20 10.20
CA ASN A 49 -14.50 13.59 8.89
C ASN A 49 -15.31 12.53 8.10
N ILE A 50 -16.11 11.70 8.77
CA ILE A 50 -17.04 10.77 8.08
C ILE A 50 -18.00 11.54 7.15
N ASP A 51 -18.49 12.71 7.59
CA ASP A 51 -19.44 13.51 6.82
C ASP A 51 -18.85 13.96 5.46
N GLU A 52 -17.55 14.29 5.42
CA GLU A 52 -16.86 14.73 4.20
C GLU A 52 -16.77 13.63 3.13
N ILE A 53 -16.77 12.37 3.56
CA ILE A 53 -16.64 11.22 2.66
C ILE A 53 -17.96 10.48 2.44
N SER A 54 -19.03 10.87 3.14
CA SER A 54 -20.31 10.17 3.12
C SER A 54 -20.87 10.06 1.69
N SER A 55 -20.83 11.17 0.93
CA SER A 55 -21.28 11.22 -0.46
C SER A 55 -20.48 10.31 -1.40
N ILE A 56 -19.20 10.08 -1.12
CA ILE A 56 -18.37 9.13 -1.88
C ILE A 56 -18.77 7.69 -1.53
N LEU A 57 -19.04 7.42 -0.25
CA LEU A 57 -19.44 6.11 0.25
C LEU A 57 -20.89 5.72 -0.10
N ASP A 58 -21.73 6.68 -0.49
CA ASP A 58 -23.10 6.43 -0.99
C ASP A 58 -23.13 5.91 -2.44
N GLN A 59 -22.03 6.08 -3.18
CA GLN A 59 -21.92 5.55 -4.53
C GLN A 59 -21.84 4.02 -4.52
N ASN A 60 -22.25 3.38 -5.62
CA ASN A 60 -21.86 1.99 -5.81
C ASN A 60 -20.41 1.92 -6.26
N PHE A 61 -19.77 0.80 -5.92
CA PHE A 61 -18.42 0.50 -6.38
C PHE A 61 -18.40 -0.75 -7.25
N LYS A 62 -17.59 -0.76 -8.30
CA LYS A 62 -17.44 -1.90 -9.23
C LYS A 62 -16.05 -2.48 -9.11
N TYR A 63 -15.94 -3.80 -9.17
CA TYR A 63 -14.64 -4.48 -9.10
C TYR A 63 -13.70 -3.97 -10.19
N LEU A 64 -12.54 -3.46 -9.76
CA LEU A 64 -11.50 -2.95 -10.66
C LEU A 64 -10.36 -3.95 -10.78
N ALA A 65 -9.81 -4.38 -9.66
CA ALA A 65 -8.61 -5.21 -9.65
C ALA A 65 -8.40 -5.92 -8.30
N ARG A 66 -7.44 -6.85 -8.29
CA ARG A 66 -6.93 -7.47 -7.07
C ARG A 66 -5.45 -7.19 -6.91
N GLY A 67 -5.09 -6.64 -5.75
CA GLY A 67 -3.73 -6.60 -5.25
C GLY A 67 -3.40 -7.81 -4.37
N ARG A 68 -2.15 -7.89 -3.92
CA ARG A 68 -1.74 -8.89 -2.93
C ARG A 68 -2.39 -8.65 -1.56
N GLN A 69 -2.63 -7.38 -1.21
CA GLN A 69 -3.16 -6.95 0.07
C GLN A 69 -4.62 -6.55 0.04
N SER A 70 -5.19 -6.25 -1.12
CA SER A 70 -6.53 -5.69 -1.20
C SER A 70 -7.27 -6.13 -2.45
N PHE A 71 -8.60 -6.06 -2.35
CA PHE A 71 -9.50 -6.03 -3.51
C PHE A 71 -9.88 -4.57 -3.75
N VAL A 72 -9.78 -4.12 -5.00
CA VAL A 72 -9.95 -2.72 -5.39
C VAL A 72 -11.25 -2.59 -6.16
N PHE A 73 -12.07 -1.64 -5.77
CA PHE A 73 -13.32 -1.31 -6.43
C PHE A 73 -13.33 0.18 -6.76
N VAL A 74 -13.87 0.54 -7.91
CA VAL A 74 -13.94 1.92 -8.42
C VAL A 74 -15.36 2.47 -8.25
N SER A 75 -15.48 3.74 -7.87
CA SER A 75 -16.77 4.42 -7.73
C SER A 75 -17.49 4.58 -9.07
N ASP A 76 -18.81 4.79 -9.04
CA ASP A 76 -19.63 5.00 -10.25
C ASP A 76 -19.20 6.26 -11.04
N ASP A 77 -18.68 7.30 -10.38
CA ASP A 77 -18.14 8.51 -11.02
C ASP A 77 -16.71 8.36 -11.56
N ASP A 78 -16.09 7.19 -11.41
CA ASP A 78 -14.72 6.87 -11.81
C ASP A 78 -13.61 7.73 -11.16
N LYS A 79 -13.92 8.48 -10.11
CA LYS A 79 -12.97 9.40 -9.44
C LYS A 79 -12.28 8.78 -8.23
N TYR A 80 -12.86 7.74 -7.63
CA TYR A 80 -12.39 7.15 -6.38
C TYR A 80 -12.23 5.64 -6.50
N VAL A 81 -11.35 5.10 -5.67
CA VAL A 81 -11.25 3.66 -5.42
C VAL A 81 -11.38 3.38 -3.94
N ILE A 82 -12.14 2.35 -3.62
CA ILE A 82 -12.16 1.74 -2.29
C ILE A 82 -11.39 0.42 -2.34
N LYS A 83 -10.50 0.23 -1.37
CA LYS A 83 -9.64 -0.96 -1.27
C LYS A 83 -9.97 -1.69 0.02
N PHE A 84 -10.59 -2.86 -0.09
CA PHE A 84 -10.83 -3.73 1.06
C PHE A 84 -9.64 -4.64 1.30
N LEU A 85 -9.20 -4.77 2.54
CA LEU A 85 -8.08 -5.63 2.88
C LEU A 85 -8.41 -7.11 2.61
N ASN A 86 -7.53 -7.79 1.90
CA ASN A 86 -7.63 -9.21 1.60
C ASN A 86 -7.10 -10.03 2.77
N SER A 87 -8.00 -10.57 3.57
CA SER A 87 -7.66 -11.29 4.79
C SER A 87 -7.07 -12.69 4.58
N ARG A 88 -7.04 -13.21 3.34
CA ARG A 88 -6.52 -14.56 3.03
C ARG A 88 -5.11 -14.79 3.57
N ARG A 89 -4.28 -13.74 3.61
CA ARG A 89 -2.90 -13.80 4.12
C ARG A 89 -2.80 -13.88 5.65
N TYR A 90 -3.86 -13.54 6.37
CA TYR A 90 -3.95 -13.60 7.84
C TYR A 90 -4.79 -14.78 8.32
N ASP A 91 -5.56 -15.40 7.44
CA ASP A 91 -6.42 -16.53 7.77
C ASP A 91 -5.62 -17.74 8.28
N VAL A 92 -6.03 -18.30 9.41
CA VAL A 92 -5.52 -19.59 9.93
C VAL A 92 -6.63 -20.61 10.13
N GLU A 93 -7.87 -20.35 9.69
CA GLU A 93 -9.01 -21.22 9.99
C GLU A 93 -8.80 -22.65 9.50
N LEU A 94 -8.16 -22.83 8.34
CA LEU A 94 -7.78 -24.17 7.83
C LEU A 94 -6.77 -24.90 8.73
N LEU A 95 -6.03 -24.18 9.57
CA LEU A 95 -5.08 -24.75 10.53
C LEU A 95 -5.71 -24.98 11.91
N LYS A 96 -6.82 -24.30 12.24
CA LYS A 96 -7.49 -24.45 13.55
C LYS A 96 -8.08 -25.84 13.76
N ASN A 97 -8.53 -26.48 12.69
CA ASN A 97 -9.16 -27.81 12.75
C ASN A 97 -8.17 -28.96 12.67
N ASN A 98 -6.86 -28.68 12.63
CA ASN A 98 -5.84 -29.71 12.52
C ASN A 98 -5.29 -30.06 13.90
N VAL A 99 -5.50 -31.32 14.32
CA VAL A 99 -5.17 -31.83 15.66
C VAL A 99 -3.66 -31.98 15.87
N PHE A 100 -2.87 -31.87 14.80
CA PHE A 100 -1.43 -32.08 14.82
C PHE A 100 -0.66 -30.76 15.06
N ASN A 101 -0.02 -30.70 16.23
CA ASN A 101 0.99 -29.71 16.66
C ASN A 101 0.47 -28.28 16.96
N SER A 102 -0.23 -28.16 18.09
CA SER A 102 -0.79 -26.92 18.64
C SER A 102 0.21 -25.76 18.77
N LYS A 103 1.50 -26.04 19.06
CA LYS A 103 2.54 -25.00 19.20
C LYS A 103 2.89 -24.33 17.87
N TYR A 104 2.98 -25.11 16.79
CA TYR A 104 3.23 -24.59 15.44
C TYR A 104 2.06 -23.72 14.97
N ILE A 105 0.84 -24.22 15.13
CA ILE A 105 -0.39 -23.50 14.75
C ILE A 105 -0.48 -22.17 15.52
N LYS A 106 -0.23 -22.19 16.84
CA LYS A 106 -0.21 -20.98 17.68
C LYS A 106 0.85 -19.98 17.20
N LYS A 107 2.09 -20.43 16.95
CA LYS A 107 3.15 -19.55 16.41
C LYS A 107 2.78 -18.95 15.05
N HIS A 108 2.17 -19.74 14.16
CA HIS A 108 1.71 -19.25 12.85
C HIS A 108 0.59 -18.23 12.97
N TYR A 109 -0.35 -18.44 13.88
CA TYR A 109 -1.42 -17.50 14.18
C TYR A 109 -0.86 -16.17 14.70
N GLU A 110 0.01 -16.20 15.72
CA GLU A 110 0.60 -14.98 16.27
C GLU A 110 1.39 -14.19 15.23
N ARG A 111 2.13 -14.87 14.34
CA ARG A 111 2.84 -14.22 13.23
C ARG A 111 1.89 -13.53 12.25
N ARG A 112 0.75 -14.17 11.92
CA ARG A 112 -0.25 -13.61 11.01
C ARG A 112 -1.01 -12.45 11.64
N LYS A 113 -1.37 -12.57 12.92
CA LYS A 113 -1.99 -11.50 13.72
C LYS A 113 -1.05 -10.29 13.84
N LYS A 114 0.23 -10.52 14.17
CA LYS A 114 1.25 -9.46 14.20
C LYS A 114 1.35 -8.75 12.85
N ARG A 115 1.41 -9.50 11.75
CA ARG A 115 1.45 -8.93 10.39
C ARG A 115 0.22 -8.10 10.04
N PHE A 116 -0.98 -8.56 10.43
CA PHE A 116 -2.21 -7.80 10.25
C PHE A 116 -2.14 -6.45 10.98
N LEU A 117 -1.70 -6.44 12.24
CA LEU A 117 -1.52 -5.21 13.02
C LEU A 117 -0.45 -4.28 12.43
N GLU A 118 0.65 -4.84 11.90
CA GLU A 118 1.67 -4.07 11.19
C GLU A 118 1.09 -3.42 9.92
N ASP A 119 0.27 -4.15 9.14
CA ASP A 119 -0.40 -3.56 7.98
C ASP A 119 -1.37 -2.45 8.41
N CYS A 120 -2.14 -2.61 9.50
CA CYS A 120 -3.06 -1.57 10.00
C CYS A 120 -2.31 -0.30 10.43
N ARG A 121 -1.20 -0.46 11.18
CA ARG A 121 -0.34 0.67 11.58
C ARG A 121 0.30 1.36 10.39
N ALA A 122 0.67 0.62 9.35
CA ALA A 122 1.18 1.21 8.12
C ALA A 122 0.12 2.09 7.43
N LEU A 123 -1.16 1.71 7.51
CA LEU A 123 -2.25 2.53 7.00
C LEU A 123 -2.46 3.81 7.81
N ASP A 124 -2.46 3.73 9.14
CA ASP A 124 -2.48 4.93 10.01
C ASP A 124 -1.32 5.86 9.66
N LEU A 125 -0.10 5.32 9.63
CA LEU A 125 1.11 6.07 9.32
C LEU A 125 1.03 6.77 7.95
N ALA A 126 0.45 6.08 6.97
CA ALA A 126 0.23 6.62 5.63
C ALA A 126 -0.73 7.78 5.60
N PHE A 127 -1.84 7.64 6.32
CA PHE A 127 -2.82 8.69 6.42
C PHE A 127 -2.27 9.93 7.15
N ASP A 128 -1.48 9.72 8.21
CA ASP A 128 -0.99 10.82 9.04
C ASP A 128 0.19 11.58 8.39
N ASN A 129 1.02 10.91 7.58
CA ASN A 129 2.31 11.49 7.14
C ASN A 129 2.43 11.72 5.63
N PHE A 130 1.64 11.04 4.79
CA PHE A 130 1.75 11.16 3.33
C PHE A 130 0.40 10.99 2.63
N ARG A 131 -0.64 11.55 3.25
CA ARG A 131 -2.02 11.56 2.72
C ARG A 131 -2.08 12.07 1.29
N ASP A 132 -1.40 13.18 1.01
CA ASP A 132 -1.46 13.84 -0.29
C ASP A 132 -0.67 13.09 -1.36
N GLU A 133 0.54 12.61 -1.02
CA GLU A 133 1.40 11.83 -1.90
C GLU A 133 0.80 10.46 -2.22
N ALA A 134 -0.09 9.95 -1.36
CA ALA A 134 -0.87 8.76 -1.61
C ALA A 134 -2.30 9.08 -2.08
N ALA A 135 -2.66 10.34 -2.31
CA ALA A 135 -4.03 10.77 -2.64
C ALA A 135 -5.13 10.09 -1.79
N LEU A 136 -4.84 9.88 -0.50
CA LEU A 136 -5.71 9.22 0.45
C LEU A 136 -6.83 10.18 0.85
N VAL A 137 -8.06 9.72 0.64
CA VAL A 137 -9.25 10.43 1.10
C VAL A 137 -9.55 10.02 2.53
N TYR A 138 -9.50 8.71 2.82
CA TYR A 138 -9.78 8.15 4.13
C TYR A 138 -9.13 6.79 4.33
N VAL A 139 -8.82 6.44 5.58
CA VAL A 139 -8.31 5.12 5.98
C VAL A 139 -9.10 4.61 7.17
N HIS A 140 -9.55 3.35 7.06
CA HIS A 140 -10.25 2.64 8.12
C HIS A 140 -9.49 1.37 8.50
N PRO A 141 -8.54 1.41 9.46
CA PRO A 141 -7.65 0.30 9.76
C PRO A 141 -8.21 -0.72 10.76
N TYR A 142 -9.29 -0.39 11.47
CA TYR A 142 -9.81 -1.15 12.61
C TYR A 142 -11.34 -1.17 12.59
N ARG A 143 -11.96 -2.12 13.32
CA ARG A 143 -13.41 -2.11 13.53
C ARG A 143 -13.83 -0.93 14.41
N THR A 144 -14.99 -0.37 14.08
CA THR A 144 -15.63 0.73 14.81
C THR A 144 -17.14 0.51 14.92
N ASN A 145 -17.88 1.54 15.32
CA ASN A 145 -19.35 1.61 15.35
C ASN A 145 -19.85 3.02 14.95
N CYS A 146 -19.04 3.74 14.18
CA CYS A 146 -19.21 5.16 13.89
C CYS A 146 -19.80 5.40 12.50
N PHE A 147 -19.65 4.46 11.57
CA PHE A 147 -20.20 4.62 10.22
C PHE A 147 -21.69 4.36 10.20
N ASN A 148 -22.15 3.29 10.86
CA ASN A 148 -23.52 2.78 10.79
C ASN A 148 -24.03 2.73 9.33
N LYS A 149 -23.13 2.33 8.40
CA LYS A 149 -23.33 2.46 6.96
C LYS A 149 -22.97 1.17 6.24
N THR A 150 -23.86 0.75 5.34
CA THR A 150 -23.63 -0.38 4.45
C THR A 150 -23.21 0.13 3.07
N LEU A 151 -22.04 -0.28 2.60
CA LEU A 151 -21.57 0.04 1.26
C LEU A 151 -21.99 -1.05 0.26
N ASN A 152 -22.57 -0.62 -0.87
CA ASN A 152 -22.95 -1.50 -1.96
C ASN A 152 -21.84 -1.57 -3.03
N PHE A 153 -21.53 -2.77 -3.49
CA PHE A 153 -20.53 -2.96 -4.55
C PHE A 153 -20.81 -4.18 -5.42
N PHE A 154 -20.20 -4.21 -6.60
CA PHE A 154 -20.32 -5.28 -7.58
C PHE A 154 -19.00 -6.01 -7.72
N ASP A 155 -19.03 -7.34 -7.66
CA ASP A 155 -17.84 -8.15 -7.90
C ASP A 155 -17.48 -8.25 -9.40
N LYS A 156 -16.41 -9.00 -9.71
CA LYS A 156 -15.95 -9.21 -11.10
C LYS A 156 -17.00 -9.88 -12.01
N LEU A 157 -18.02 -10.53 -11.44
CA LEU A 157 -19.12 -11.16 -12.17
C LEU A 157 -20.39 -10.29 -12.16
N ASN A 158 -20.27 -9.00 -11.81
CA ASN A 158 -21.38 -8.05 -11.65
C ASN A 158 -22.44 -8.51 -10.63
N ARG A 159 -22.08 -9.35 -9.66
CA ARG A 159 -22.99 -9.70 -8.57
C ARG A 159 -22.97 -8.60 -7.53
N LYS A 160 -24.16 -8.14 -7.13
CA LYS A 160 -24.32 -7.16 -6.06
C LYS A 160 -23.95 -7.80 -4.72
N ASN A 161 -23.12 -7.10 -3.97
CA ASN A 161 -22.71 -7.42 -2.61
C ASN A 161 -22.89 -6.17 -1.75
N SER A 162 -22.90 -6.39 -0.44
CA SER A 162 -22.92 -5.31 0.54
C SER A 162 -22.00 -5.66 1.71
N VAL A 163 -21.48 -4.62 2.36
CA VAL A 163 -20.62 -4.78 3.53
C VAL A 163 -20.88 -3.64 4.51
N ASP A 164 -20.94 -3.98 5.79
CA ASP A 164 -20.94 -3.00 6.87
C ASP A 164 -19.53 -2.39 6.99
N LEU A 165 -19.44 -1.06 6.84
CA LEU A 165 -18.17 -0.34 6.86
C LEU A 165 -17.50 -0.38 8.23
N ASP A 166 -18.26 -0.53 9.31
CA ASP A 166 -17.71 -0.66 10.67
C ASP A 166 -17.01 -2.01 10.90
N GLU A 167 -17.24 -2.99 10.04
CA GLU A 167 -16.80 -4.38 10.22
C GLU A 167 -15.56 -4.78 9.40
N VAL A 168 -15.04 -3.87 8.54
CA VAL A 168 -14.00 -4.17 7.55
C VAL A 168 -12.88 -3.16 7.49
N VAL A 169 -11.66 -3.58 7.13
CA VAL A 169 -10.56 -2.65 6.83
C VAL A 169 -10.71 -2.15 5.41
N PHE A 170 -10.75 -0.83 5.23
CA PHE A 170 -10.76 -0.21 3.92
C PHE A 170 -9.90 1.04 3.80
N ILE A 171 -9.54 1.36 2.56
CA ILE A 171 -8.85 2.60 2.19
C ILE A 171 -9.68 3.25 1.09
N LEU A 172 -10.01 4.53 1.25
CA LEU A 172 -10.60 5.35 0.21
C LEU A 172 -9.52 6.25 -0.38
N GLN A 173 -9.33 6.19 -1.69
CA GLN A 173 -8.25 6.89 -2.39
C GLN A 173 -8.79 7.48 -3.69
N LYS A 174 -8.22 8.59 -4.16
CA LYS A 174 -8.51 9.08 -5.53
C LYS A 174 -7.99 8.07 -6.55
N LYS A 175 -8.74 7.85 -7.63
CA LYS A 175 -8.36 6.96 -8.72
C LYS A 175 -7.29 7.63 -9.58
N ALA A 176 -6.16 6.98 -9.78
CA ALA A 176 -5.11 7.44 -10.69
C ALA A 176 -5.48 7.15 -12.16
N ASN A 177 -4.95 7.96 -13.08
CA ASN A 177 -5.19 7.79 -14.52
C ASN A 177 -4.34 6.66 -15.11
N PHE A 178 -3.06 6.61 -14.74
CA PHE A 178 -2.08 5.70 -15.32
C PHE A 178 -1.09 5.21 -14.27
N ILE A 179 -0.58 4.00 -14.43
CA ILE A 179 0.61 3.56 -13.69
C ILE A 179 1.81 4.41 -14.14
N PHE A 180 2.71 4.75 -13.22
CA PHE A 180 3.77 5.73 -13.44
C PHE A 180 4.62 5.49 -14.70
N TYR A 181 5.05 4.25 -14.94
CA TYR A 181 5.87 3.92 -16.12
C TYR A 181 5.07 3.99 -17.42
N GLU A 182 3.79 3.64 -17.39
CA GLU A 182 2.91 3.83 -18.55
C GLU A 182 2.68 5.32 -18.84
N ALA A 183 2.53 6.13 -17.79
CA ALA A 183 2.45 7.57 -17.92
C ALA A 183 3.74 8.16 -18.52
N LEU A 184 4.91 7.69 -18.07
CA LEU A 184 6.20 8.09 -18.65
C LEU A 184 6.31 7.71 -20.13
N ASP A 185 5.92 6.50 -20.52
CA ASP A 185 5.97 6.04 -21.92
C ASP A 185 5.08 6.90 -22.84
N LYS A 186 3.93 7.38 -22.33
CA LYS A 186 2.96 8.18 -23.09
C LYS A 186 3.20 9.69 -23.01
N ALA A 187 3.99 10.15 -22.06
CA ALA A 187 4.21 11.58 -21.81
C ALA A 187 5.08 12.20 -22.91
N GLU A 188 4.78 13.46 -23.25
CA GLU A 188 5.69 14.30 -24.01
C GLU A 188 7.01 14.51 -23.26
N ASP A 189 8.07 14.86 -23.98
CA ASP A 189 9.43 14.89 -23.43
C ASP A 189 9.60 15.88 -22.25
N SER A 190 8.93 17.03 -22.33
CA SER A 190 8.90 18.05 -21.27
C SER A 190 8.21 17.54 -19.99
N LEU A 191 7.16 16.74 -20.14
CA LEU A 191 6.41 16.18 -19.02
C LEU A 191 7.16 15.01 -18.34
N LYS A 192 7.99 14.26 -19.06
CA LYS A 192 8.80 13.17 -18.47
C LYS A 192 9.72 13.69 -17.36
N ASP A 193 10.41 14.82 -17.60
CA ASP A 193 11.29 15.43 -16.61
C ASP A 193 10.52 15.83 -15.35
N HIS A 194 9.34 16.43 -15.54
CA HIS A 194 8.45 16.79 -14.44
C HIS A 194 8.03 15.57 -13.62
N LEU A 195 7.61 14.49 -14.28
CA LEU A 195 7.20 13.26 -13.61
C LEU A 195 8.35 12.58 -12.86
N ILE A 196 9.57 12.61 -13.39
CA ILE A 196 10.76 12.08 -12.70
C ILE A 196 11.06 12.88 -11.43
N LYS A 197 10.98 14.22 -11.51
CA LYS A 197 11.16 15.11 -10.36
C LYS A 197 10.08 14.90 -9.31
N ASP A 198 8.83 14.78 -9.72
CA ASP A 198 7.73 14.57 -8.78
C ASP A 198 7.76 13.17 -8.14
N TYR A 199 8.24 12.15 -8.85
CA TYR A 199 8.54 10.84 -8.27
C TYR A 199 9.58 10.92 -7.15
N LEU A 200 10.65 11.70 -7.35
CA LEU A 200 11.66 11.94 -6.32
C LEU A 200 11.09 12.72 -5.12
N ASN A 201 10.26 13.73 -5.38
CA ASN A 201 9.57 14.50 -4.34
C ASN A 201 8.71 13.61 -3.43
N VAL A 202 7.96 12.66 -3.99
CA VAL A 202 7.21 11.67 -3.21
C VAL A 202 8.12 10.84 -2.29
N ILE A 203 9.26 10.37 -2.82
CA ILE A 203 10.24 9.60 -2.04
C ILE A 203 10.87 10.45 -0.94
N GLU A 204 11.27 11.68 -1.28
CA GLU A 204 11.91 12.62 -0.37
C GLU A 204 10.99 12.95 0.81
N LYS A 205 9.74 13.31 0.53
CA LYS A 205 8.75 13.62 1.58
C LYS A 205 8.54 12.44 2.51
N ARG A 206 8.38 11.23 1.96
CA ARG A 206 8.25 10.00 2.73
C ARG A 206 9.48 9.75 3.62
N ALA A 207 10.69 9.92 3.07
CA ALA A 207 11.93 9.72 3.81
C ALA A 207 12.13 10.79 4.91
N LYS A 208 11.77 12.06 4.64
CA LYS A 208 11.79 13.15 5.63
C LYS A 208 10.78 12.92 6.76
N ALA A 209 9.66 12.27 6.48
CA ALA A 209 8.72 11.78 7.48
C ALA A 209 9.19 10.51 8.21
N LEU A 210 10.44 10.07 7.99
CA LEU A 210 11.05 8.89 8.59
C LEU A 210 10.34 7.58 8.22
N VAL A 211 9.59 7.56 7.13
CA VAL A 211 8.83 6.39 6.70
C VAL A 211 9.62 5.59 5.68
N ILE A 212 9.82 4.31 5.94
CA ILE A 212 10.45 3.35 5.01
C ILE A 212 9.40 2.46 4.36
N ASP A 213 9.48 2.28 3.03
CA ASP A 213 8.77 1.21 2.31
C ASP A 213 9.63 -0.06 2.24
N SER A 214 9.07 -1.17 2.72
CA SER A 214 9.72 -2.48 2.74
C SER A 214 9.60 -3.28 1.43
N ASP A 215 8.77 -2.86 0.47
CA ASP A 215 8.49 -3.58 -0.79
C ASP A 215 9.10 -2.90 -2.05
N LEU A 216 10.04 -1.95 -1.86
CA LEU A 216 10.63 -1.14 -2.95
C LEU A 216 11.31 -1.94 -4.07
N ASP A 217 11.87 -3.11 -3.77
CA ASP A 217 12.69 -3.88 -4.71
C ASP A 217 11.88 -4.63 -5.79
N ARG A 218 10.55 -4.68 -5.69
CA ARG A 218 9.77 -5.68 -6.44
C ARG A 218 8.77 -5.17 -7.47
N ARG A 219 8.45 -3.87 -7.57
CA ARG A 219 7.31 -3.45 -8.41
C ARG A 219 7.49 -2.12 -9.13
N HIS A 220 7.39 -2.17 -10.45
CA HIS A 220 7.13 -1.02 -11.33
C HIS A 220 5.71 -0.43 -11.12
N SER A 221 4.88 -1.03 -10.27
CA SER A 221 3.43 -0.76 -10.23
C SER A 221 2.94 -0.06 -8.97
N ASN A 222 3.82 0.43 -8.08
CA ASN A 222 3.38 1.04 -6.81
C ASN A 222 3.15 2.56 -6.91
N TYR A 223 3.57 3.16 -8.01
CA TYR A 223 3.38 4.58 -8.29
C TYR A 223 2.46 4.75 -9.49
N ALA A 224 1.67 5.81 -9.46
CA ALA A 224 0.74 6.17 -10.51
C ALA A 224 0.77 7.69 -10.73
N VAL A 225 0.12 8.16 -11.79
CA VAL A 225 -0.04 9.58 -12.09
C VAL A 225 -1.50 9.97 -11.98
N LEU A 226 -1.76 11.05 -11.23
CA LEU A 226 -3.05 11.70 -11.07
C LEU A 226 -2.87 13.19 -11.34
N ASN A 227 -3.54 13.72 -12.38
CA ASN A 227 -3.43 15.14 -12.76
C ASN A 227 -1.98 15.63 -12.90
N ASN A 228 -1.16 14.88 -13.63
CA ASN A 228 0.29 15.11 -13.83
C ASN A 228 1.15 15.05 -12.55
N LYS A 229 0.58 14.64 -11.41
CA LYS A 229 1.34 14.40 -10.17
C LYS A 229 1.52 12.92 -9.93
N VAL A 230 2.71 12.54 -9.50
CA VAL A 230 3.04 11.19 -9.06
C VAL A 230 2.44 10.95 -7.68
N ILE A 231 1.78 9.82 -7.53
CA ILE A 231 1.24 9.36 -6.25
C ILE A 231 1.65 7.91 -5.98
N THR A 232 1.72 7.52 -4.71
CA THR A 232 1.79 6.10 -4.33
C THR A 232 0.40 5.49 -4.27
N ILE A 233 0.24 4.31 -4.86
CA ILE A 233 -1.02 3.56 -4.87
C ILE A 233 -0.98 2.30 -4.01
N ASP A 234 0.18 1.95 -3.44
CA ASP A 234 0.31 0.88 -2.46
C ASP A 234 0.95 1.46 -1.19
N VAL A 235 0.14 1.60 -0.14
CA VAL A 235 0.58 2.10 1.17
C VAL A 235 0.78 0.96 2.18
N GLY A 236 0.63 -0.28 1.74
CA GLY A 236 0.81 -1.45 2.60
C GLY A 236 2.29 -1.75 2.83
N ARG A 237 2.71 -1.77 4.11
CA ARG A 237 4.07 -2.12 4.62
C ARG A 237 5.10 -1.00 4.69
N THR A 238 4.63 0.16 5.11
CA THR A 238 5.49 1.22 5.61
C THR A 238 5.75 1.08 7.11
N TYR A 239 6.88 1.60 7.58
CA TYR A 239 7.21 1.68 9.02
C TYR A 239 8.12 2.88 9.29
N LEU A 240 8.12 3.35 10.54
CA LEU A 240 9.01 4.43 10.98
C LEU A 240 10.43 3.91 11.24
N ASP A 241 11.43 4.63 10.75
CA ASP A 241 12.84 4.38 11.03
C ASP A 241 13.57 5.69 11.29
N GLU A 242 13.88 5.95 12.57
CA GLU A 242 14.55 7.17 13.00
C GLU A 242 15.95 7.34 12.42
N LYS A 243 16.57 6.25 11.94
CA LYS A 243 17.88 6.32 11.28
C LYS A 243 17.87 7.23 10.07
N LEU A 244 16.72 7.44 9.42
CA LEU A 244 16.57 8.39 8.32
C LEU A 244 16.87 9.85 8.70
N LYS A 245 16.96 10.19 10.00
CA LYS A 245 17.48 11.48 10.46
C LYS A 245 18.95 11.67 10.11
N GLU A 246 19.71 10.59 9.94
CA GLU A 246 21.13 10.63 9.61
C GLU A 246 21.34 10.65 8.08
N PRO A 247 22.24 11.52 7.56
CA PRO A 247 22.44 11.66 6.11
C PRO A 247 22.79 10.35 5.37
N TYR A 248 23.57 9.48 6.01
CA TYR A 248 23.95 8.20 5.41
C TYR A 248 22.74 7.31 5.09
N PHE A 249 21.81 7.16 6.04
CA PHE A 249 20.62 6.33 5.86
C PHE A 249 19.60 7.01 4.94
N PHE A 250 19.46 8.34 5.01
CA PHE A 250 18.64 9.11 4.08
C PHE A 250 19.10 8.91 2.63
N LYS A 251 20.39 9.13 2.35
CA LYS A 251 21.01 8.89 1.03
C LYS A 251 20.78 7.47 0.55
N LYS A 252 20.98 6.48 1.44
CA LYS A 252 20.74 5.07 1.12
C LYS A 252 19.29 4.82 0.72
N GLU A 253 18.32 5.47 1.36
CA GLU A 253 16.91 5.34 1.03
C GLU A 253 16.55 5.96 -0.32
N ILE A 254 17.07 7.14 -0.65
CA ILE A 254 16.88 7.76 -1.98
C ILE A 254 17.41 6.84 -3.09
N ILE A 255 18.63 6.32 -2.93
CA ILE A 255 19.26 5.41 -3.90
C ILE A 255 18.46 4.11 -4.04
N ARG A 256 18.01 3.53 -2.91
CA ARG A 256 17.23 2.29 -2.90
C ARG A 256 15.88 2.48 -3.60
N SER A 257 15.18 3.56 -3.30
CA SER A 257 13.84 3.86 -3.81
C SER A 257 13.81 4.17 -5.31
N THR A 258 14.93 4.64 -5.86
CA THR A 258 15.07 4.99 -7.29
C THR A 258 15.65 3.87 -8.14
N LYS A 259 16.11 2.76 -7.53
CA LYS A 259 16.79 1.65 -8.23
C LYS A 259 16.01 1.07 -9.42
N SER A 260 14.68 0.96 -9.31
CA SER A 260 13.83 0.42 -10.38
C SER A 260 13.63 1.44 -11.49
N LEU A 261 13.44 2.72 -11.14
CA LEU A 261 13.33 3.81 -12.12
C LEU A 261 14.64 3.99 -12.88
N ARG A 262 15.78 3.98 -12.17
CA ARG A 262 17.11 4.04 -12.78
C ARG A 262 17.32 2.96 -13.85
N ARG A 263 16.96 1.70 -13.55
CA ARG A 263 17.05 0.58 -14.50
C ARG A 263 16.14 0.78 -15.71
N TYR A 264 14.94 1.32 -15.49
CA TYR A 264 13.99 1.60 -16.57
C TYR A 264 14.47 2.73 -17.48
N LEU A 265 14.89 3.87 -16.92
CA LEU A 265 15.41 5.01 -17.69
C LEU A 265 16.68 4.63 -18.46
N MET A 266 17.62 3.93 -17.83
CA MET A 266 18.84 3.47 -18.50
C MET A 266 18.55 2.62 -19.76
N LYS A 267 17.42 1.91 -19.79
CA LYS A 267 17.02 1.08 -20.93
C LYS A 267 16.20 1.83 -21.98
N ARG A 268 15.32 2.75 -21.56
CA ARG A 268 14.32 3.38 -22.45
C ARG A 268 14.57 4.85 -22.77
N TYR A 269 15.12 5.59 -21.81
CA TYR A 269 15.32 7.04 -21.87
C TYR A 269 16.68 7.41 -21.23
N PRO A 270 17.82 6.99 -21.80
CA PRO A 270 19.14 7.22 -21.20
C PRO A 270 19.45 8.69 -20.93
N GLU A 271 18.94 9.60 -21.76
CA GLU A 271 19.04 11.05 -21.59
C GLU A 271 18.32 11.53 -20.32
N LYS A 272 17.20 10.91 -19.96
CA LYS A 272 16.41 11.23 -18.76
C LYS A 272 17.02 10.66 -17.48
N LEU A 273 17.94 9.70 -17.59
CA LEU A 273 18.69 9.20 -16.44
C LEU A 273 19.52 10.32 -15.79
N VAL A 274 20.07 11.24 -16.58
CA VAL A 274 20.84 12.38 -16.05
C VAL A 274 19.97 13.27 -15.16
N VAL A 275 18.71 13.50 -15.56
CA VAL A 275 17.74 14.26 -14.75
C VAL A 275 17.51 13.58 -13.40
N LEU A 276 17.26 12.27 -13.38
CA LEU A 276 17.09 11.51 -12.14
C LEU A 276 18.31 11.61 -11.22
N LEU A 277 19.52 11.46 -11.77
CA LEU A 277 20.76 11.45 -10.98
C LEU A 277 21.05 12.83 -10.38
N ASN A 278 20.95 13.90 -11.17
CA ASN A 278 21.19 15.26 -10.72
C ASN A 278 20.20 15.68 -9.62
N GLU A 279 18.92 15.40 -9.81
CA GLU A 279 17.88 15.75 -8.83
C GLU A 279 18.00 14.90 -7.56
N SER A 280 18.39 13.61 -7.67
CA SER A 280 18.68 12.78 -6.49
C SER A 280 19.86 13.34 -5.69
N GLU A 281 20.95 13.74 -6.37
CA GLU A 281 22.13 14.31 -5.71
C GLU A 281 21.79 15.65 -5.04
N LYS A 282 20.99 16.49 -5.68
CA LYS A 282 20.50 17.75 -5.11
C LYS A 282 19.74 17.49 -3.81
N ILE A 283 18.75 16.60 -3.82
CA ILE A 283 17.95 16.25 -2.62
C ILE A 283 18.85 15.76 -1.48
N ILE A 284 19.87 14.94 -1.80
CA ILE A 284 20.81 14.41 -0.80
C ILE A 284 21.65 15.54 -0.20
N LYS A 285 22.22 16.43 -1.02
CA LYS A 285 23.02 17.58 -0.55
C LYS A 285 22.19 18.55 0.27
N ASP A 286 20.97 18.85 -0.16
CA ASP A 286 20.07 19.76 0.57
C ASP A 286 19.74 19.20 1.98
N PHE A 287 19.55 17.89 2.09
CA PHE A 287 19.36 17.22 3.38
C PHE A 287 20.63 17.25 4.24
N GLU A 288 21.80 16.96 3.67
CA GLU A 288 23.10 17.01 4.34
C GLU A 288 23.38 18.41 4.92
N ASN A 289 23.16 19.46 4.15
CA ASN A 289 23.33 20.85 4.60
C ASN A 289 22.39 21.19 5.75
N THR A 290 21.10 20.87 5.62
CA THR A 290 20.11 21.11 6.69
C THR A 290 20.46 20.38 7.99
N TYR A 291 21.02 19.17 7.88
CA TYR A 291 21.46 18.38 9.02
C TYR A 291 22.68 19.00 9.73
N LEU A 292 23.66 19.47 8.96
CA LEU A 292 24.84 20.15 9.48
C LEU A 292 24.47 21.44 10.22
N ASP A 293 23.57 22.24 9.67
CA ASP A 293 23.08 23.45 10.32
C ASP A 293 22.45 23.13 11.68
N LYS A 294 21.53 22.17 11.72
CA LYS A 294 20.87 21.76 12.98
C LYS A 294 21.86 21.28 14.03
N LYS A 295 22.86 20.48 13.63
CA LYS A 295 23.90 19.98 14.54
C LYS A 295 24.82 21.09 15.03
N TYR A 296 25.13 22.05 14.17
CA TYR A 296 25.91 23.24 14.55
C TYR A 296 25.15 24.05 15.61
N PHE A 297 23.87 24.34 15.39
CA PHE A 297 23.04 25.09 16.34
C PHE A 297 22.85 24.35 17.67
N SER A 298 22.56 23.05 17.68
CA SER A 298 22.41 22.30 18.94
C SER A 298 23.68 22.35 19.78
N ASN A 299 24.84 22.19 19.15
CA ASN A 299 26.12 22.18 19.85
C ASN A 299 26.53 23.57 20.38
N HIS A 300 26.11 24.67 19.73
CA HIS A 300 26.45 26.03 20.16
C HIS A 300 25.44 26.61 21.16
N PHE A 301 24.18 26.19 21.13
CA PHE A 301 23.19 26.60 22.14
C PHE A 301 23.41 25.90 23.48
N ASP A 302 23.70 24.59 23.49
CA ASP A 302 23.96 23.85 24.72
C ASP A 302 25.25 24.32 25.42
N ALA A 303 26.25 24.76 24.66
CA ALA A 303 27.49 25.34 25.19
C ALA A 303 27.27 26.71 25.87
N SER A 304 26.30 27.50 25.40
CA SER A 304 26.00 28.84 25.94
C SER A 304 25.20 28.81 27.25
N ILE A 305 24.43 27.74 27.49
CA ILE A 305 23.64 27.55 28.72
C ILE A 305 24.52 26.96 29.84
N ALA A 306 25.51 26.13 29.50
CA ALA A 306 26.45 25.56 30.47
C ALA A 306 27.40 26.60 31.09
N THR A 307 27.62 27.74 30.45
CA THR A 307 28.48 28.82 30.97
C THR A 307 27.74 29.87 31.81
N SER A 308 26.41 29.84 31.89
CA SER A 308 25.60 30.80 32.67
C SER A 308 25.08 30.26 34.01
N SER A 309 25.45 29.04 34.39
CA SER A 309 25.07 28.41 35.67
C SER A 309 26.23 28.27 36.66
N SER A 310 27.29 29.05 36.46
CA SER A 310 28.49 29.07 37.30
C SER A 310 28.87 30.49 37.74
N GLU A 311 27.88 31.26 38.17
CA GLU A 311 28.07 32.50 38.95
C GLU A 311 27.21 32.48 40.22
#